data_AF-A0A7R8WV11-F1
#
_entry.id   AF-A0A7R8WV11-F1
#
_cell.length_a   1.000
_cell.length_b   1.000
_cell.length_c   1.000
_cell.angle_alpha   90.00
_cell.angle_beta   90.00
_cell.angle_gamma   90.00
#
_symmetry.space_group_name_H-M   'P 1'
#
loop_
_entity.id
_entity.type
_entity.pdbx_description
1 polymer ?
#
loop_
_entity_poly.entity_id
_entity_poly.type
_entity_poly.pdbx_seq_one_letter_code
_entity_poly.pdbx_strand_id
1 'polypeptide(L)'
;MPIDWQVKLLSKVNSTQDIVMLAAQDGDPEGYVVQAMTMNQGRGRQGKSWDAPMGNVYLSALLRPTCGIERAGELAFVVAVALSEALDNYLDHDKHVKTLKWPNDILIDGLKVSGILLESNMSDGVLDGLVVGIGVNVFNAPDLATCLNKIAKEPVYVNKIRDVILEKLDEAYTLWQKEGFEPIRQKWLEQAHGLNQPITARLPKASYQGIFSGLTKEGSLVLTQEDGTEKIIHAGEIDTPEQMGADRLVGASAAVAFYQSPAIIVDFGTATTFDIIDGKGIHRGGVIAPGVNLSLRALEQAAAQLPDIKIEKPEKVIGFADEYYPGVDILLPDPTFLEDHAQDLAGMIITHAHEDHIGAVAHLWP
;
A
#
# COMPACT_ATOMS: atom_id res chain seq x y z
N MET A 1 9.89 -28.67 18.18
CA MET A 1 9.12 -28.52 19.43
C MET A 1 8.37 -27.22 19.30
N PRO A 2 7.14 -27.10 19.83
CA PRO A 2 6.42 -25.83 19.75
C PRO A 2 7.23 -24.73 20.42
N ILE A 3 7.21 -23.53 19.84
CA ILE A 3 7.87 -22.35 20.41
C ILE A 3 7.23 -22.01 21.76
N ASP A 4 8.06 -21.73 22.77
CA ASP A 4 7.61 -21.17 24.04
C ASP A 4 7.42 -19.65 23.91
N TRP A 5 6.20 -19.22 23.58
CA TRP A 5 5.89 -17.81 23.37
C TRP A 5 5.82 -17.02 24.69
N GLN A 6 6.79 -16.14 24.91
CA GLN A 6 6.88 -15.28 26.08
C GLN A 6 6.42 -13.86 25.75
N VAL A 7 5.12 -13.61 25.95
CA VAL A 7 4.48 -12.34 25.56
C VAL A 7 4.58 -11.29 26.67
N LYS A 8 5.26 -10.18 26.37
CA LYS A 8 5.30 -8.97 27.19
C LYS A 8 4.36 -7.91 26.61
N LEU A 9 3.31 -7.55 27.36
CA LEU A 9 2.38 -6.50 26.99
C LEU A 9 2.81 -5.15 27.58
N LEU A 10 2.95 -4.14 26.72
CA LEU A 10 3.34 -2.77 27.09
C LEU A 10 2.25 -1.78 26.66
N SER A 11 2.03 -0.72 27.44
CA SER A 11 1.01 0.29 27.15
C SER A 11 1.39 1.18 25.96
N LYS A 12 2.61 1.72 25.98
CA LYS A 12 3.11 2.63 24.94
C LYS A 12 4.62 2.50 24.78
N VAL A 13 5.06 2.38 23.54
CA VAL A 13 6.49 2.26 23.18
C VAL A 13 6.81 3.12 21.96
N ASN A 14 8.09 3.29 21.63
CA ASN A 14 8.45 3.89 20.34
C ASN A 14 8.22 2.89 19.20
N SER A 15 8.78 1.69 19.32
CA SER A 15 8.60 0.59 18.37
C SER A 15 8.76 -0.74 19.11
N THR A 16 7.87 -1.71 18.87
CA THR A 16 8.05 -3.09 19.36
C THR A 16 9.26 -3.75 18.72
N GLN A 17 9.53 -3.39 17.47
CA GLN A 17 10.62 -3.92 16.66
C GLN A 17 11.98 -3.62 17.30
N ASP A 18 12.19 -2.39 17.79
CA ASP A 18 13.44 -1.99 18.45
C ASP A 18 13.69 -2.75 19.76
N ILE A 19 12.62 -2.98 20.54
CA ILE A 19 12.73 -3.69 21.81
C ILE A 19 13.14 -5.15 21.58
N VAL A 20 12.52 -5.80 20.59
CA VAL A 20 12.85 -7.19 20.26
C VAL A 20 14.20 -7.28 19.56
N MET A 21 14.60 -6.27 18.79
CA MET A 21 15.93 -6.20 18.20
C MET A 21 17.03 -6.13 19.26
N LEU A 22 16.84 -5.34 20.33
CA LEU A 22 17.75 -5.29 21.46
C LEU A 22 17.79 -6.62 22.22
N ALA A 23 16.64 -7.23 22.49
CA ALA A 23 16.56 -8.56 23.11
C ALA A 23 17.32 -9.62 22.29
N ALA A 24 17.22 -9.56 20.95
CA ALA A 24 17.99 -10.43 20.07
C ALA A 24 19.52 -10.26 20.27
N GLN A 25 20.00 -9.03 20.39
CA GLN A 25 21.43 -8.70 20.64
C GLN A 25 21.89 -9.15 22.03
N ASP A 26 21.00 -9.07 23.01
CA ASP A 26 21.27 -9.50 24.39
C ASP A 26 21.23 -11.03 24.56
N GLY A 27 20.88 -11.77 23.50
CA GLY A 27 20.88 -13.23 23.50
C GLY A 27 19.58 -13.87 23.99
N ASP A 28 18.48 -13.12 24.05
CA ASP A 28 17.18 -13.66 24.43
C ASP A 28 16.74 -14.82 23.52
N PRO A 29 16.02 -15.82 24.05
CA PRO A 29 15.66 -17.02 23.31
C PRO A 29 14.62 -16.76 22.22
N GLU A 30 14.51 -17.70 21.28
CA GLU A 30 13.37 -17.78 20.36
C GLU A 30 12.05 -17.83 21.14
N GLY A 31 11.04 -17.10 20.67
CA GLY A 31 9.75 -16.99 21.34
C GLY A 31 9.58 -15.75 22.22
N TYR A 32 10.61 -14.90 22.37
CA TYR A 32 10.43 -13.59 23.01
C TYR A 32 9.52 -12.69 22.17
N VAL A 33 8.44 -12.18 22.78
CA VAL A 33 7.41 -11.39 22.09
C VAL A 33 7.11 -10.12 22.86
N VAL A 34 7.04 -9.00 22.14
CA VAL A 34 6.56 -7.74 22.68
C VAL A 34 5.31 -7.32 21.92
N GLN A 35 4.22 -7.08 22.64
CA GLN A 35 3.04 -6.42 22.12
C GLN A 35 2.87 -5.05 22.78
N ALA A 36 2.56 -4.01 22.00
CA ALA A 36 2.22 -2.69 22.50
C ALA A 36 0.76 -2.34 22.24
N MET A 37 0.13 -1.57 23.13
CA MET A 37 -1.21 -1.02 22.87
C MET A 37 -1.17 0.17 21.90
N THR A 38 -0.08 0.95 21.90
CA THR A 38 0.17 2.08 20.98
C THR A 38 1.66 2.24 20.69
N MET A 39 2.02 2.85 19.55
CA MET A 39 3.41 3.19 19.21
C MET A 39 3.55 4.66 18.78
N ASN A 40 4.68 5.30 19.12
CA ASN A 40 4.99 6.65 18.63
C ASN A 40 5.69 6.65 17.26
N GLN A 41 6.46 5.60 16.98
CA GLN A 41 7.34 5.49 15.81
C GLN A 41 7.16 4.11 15.16
N GLY A 42 5.91 3.73 14.90
CA GLY A 42 5.61 2.52 14.15
C GLY A 42 6.30 2.55 12.79
N ARG A 43 6.97 1.46 12.43
CA ARG A 43 7.70 1.33 11.17
C ARG A 43 7.05 0.31 10.25
N GLY A 44 6.97 0.67 8.98
CA GLY A 44 6.76 -0.22 7.86
C GLY A 44 8.05 -0.42 7.05
N ARG A 45 7.93 -1.13 5.94
CA ARG A 45 9.06 -1.36 5.03
C ARG A 45 9.52 -0.06 4.35
N GLN A 46 10.78 -0.03 3.95
CA GLN A 46 11.39 1.09 3.22
C GLN A 46 11.24 2.45 3.94
N GLY A 47 11.19 2.45 5.28
CA GLY A 47 11.09 3.66 6.09
C GLY A 47 9.70 4.31 6.13
N LYS A 48 8.66 3.65 5.59
CA LYS A 48 7.28 4.13 5.73
C LYS A 48 6.86 4.11 7.20
N SER A 49 6.08 5.11 7.63
CA SER A 49 5.49 5.12 8.97
C SER A 49 4.28 4.18 9.04
N TRP A 50 4.11 3.53 10.19
CA TRP A 50 2.91 2.78 10.51
C TRP A 50 2.13 3.51 11.61
N ASP A 51 0.92 3.97 11.30
CA ASP A 51 0.05 4.61 12.30
C ASP A 51 -0.44 3.56 13.32
N ALA A 52 -0.30 3.89 14.60
CA ALA A 52 -0.43 2.92 15.68
C ALA A 52 -1.40 3.35 16.81
N PRO A 53 -2.67 3.67 16.49
CA PRO A 53 -3.69 4.01 17.49
C PRO A 53 -4.05 2.81 18.37
N MET A 54 -4.64 3.08 19.53
CA MET A 54 -5.08 2.01 20.44
C MET A 54 -6.13 1.10 19.78
N GLY A 55 -6.12 -0.18 20.14
CA GLY A 55 -7.15 -1.14 19.72
C GLY A 55 -6.74 -2.03 18.54
N ASN A 56 -5.46 -2.15 18.23
CA ASN A 56 -4.95 -3.01 17.16
C ASN A 56 -3.85 -3.93 17.70
N VAL A 57 -3.43 -4.91 16.91
CA VAL A 57 -2.27 -5.75 17.25
C VAL A 57 -1.01 -5.08 16.72
N TYR A 58 -0.10 -4.72 17.63
CA TYR A 58 1.26 -4.29 17.30
C TYR A 58 2.22 -5.20 18.04
N LEU A 59 2.75 -6.19 17.32
CA LEU A 59 3.55 -7.25 17.91
C LEU A 59 4.86 -7.40 17.17
N SER A 60 5.95 -7.61 17.90
CA SER A 60 7.20 -8.12 17.34
C SER A 60 7.60 -9.40 18.06
N ALA A 61 8.06 -10.41 17.31
CA ALA A 61 8.50 -11.70 17.82
C ALA A 61 9.94 -12.01 17.39
N LEU A 62 10.72 -12.63 18.27
CA LEU A 62 12.06 -13.11 17.97
C LEU A 62 12.03 -14.57 17.52
N LEU A 63 12.53 -14.83 16.32
CA LEU A 63 12.83 -16.16 15.80
C LEU A 63 14.34 -16.34 15.64
N ARG A 64 14.84 -17.57 15.84
CA ARG A 64 16.25 -17.95 15.63
C ARG A 64 16.34 -19.17 14.70
N PRO A 65 15.95 -19.03 13.42
CA PRO A 65 16.01 -20.13 12.48
C PRO A 65 17.46 -20.50 12.16
N THR A 66 17.73 -21.81 12.10
CA THR A 66 19.00 -22.33 11.61
C THR A 66 19.00 -22.32 10.07
N CYS A 67 19.09 -21.14 9.46
CA CYS A 67 19.17 -20.97 8.01
C CYS A 67 20.12 -19.83 7.60
N GLY A 68 20.50 -19.82 6.32
CA GLY A 68 21.22 -18.68 5.74
C GLY A 68 20.29 -17.49 5.48
N ILE A 69 20.89 -16.31 5.34
CA ILE A 69 20.14 -15.05 5.14
C ILE A 69 19.31 -15.06 3.84
N GLU A 70 19.74 -15.82 2.84
CA GLU A 70 19.01 -15.99 1.58
C GLU A 70 17.63 -16.61 1.81
N ARG A 71 17.50 -17.48 2.81
CA ARG A 71 16.24 -18.13 3.18
C ARG A 71 15.44 -17.34 4.21
N ALA A 72 16.03 -16.35 4.87
CA ALA A 72 15.31 -15.53 5.84
C ALA A 72 14.15 -14.75 5.19
N GLY A 73 14.25 -14.43 3.90
CA GLY A 73 13.16 -13.83 3.13
C GLY A 73 11.91 -14.72 3.01
N GLU A 74 12.09 -16.05 3.02
CA GLU A 74 11.00 -17.03 2.99
C GLU A 74 10.07 -16.86 4.20
N LEU A 75 10.59 -16.39 5.34
CA LEU A 75 9.81 -16.24 6.57
C LEU A 75 8.75 -15.15 6.48
N ALA A 76 8.86 -14.20 5.54
CA ALA A 76 7.78 -13.22 5.33
C ALA A 76 6.51 -13.93 4.84
N PHE A 77 6.67 -14.93 3.98
CA PHE A 77 5.58 -15.75 3.47
C PHE A 77 5.05 -16.71 4.53
N VAL A 78 5.92 -17.28 5.37
CA VAL A 78 5.51 -18.11 6.50
C VAL A 78 4.59 -17.33 7.42
N VAL A 79 4.99 -16.10 7.78
CA VAL A 79 4.19 -15.21 8.64
C VAL A 79 2.91 -14.78 7.94
N ALA A 80 2.95 -14.51 6.63
CA ALA A 80 1.77 -14.16 5.85
C ALA A 80 0.74 -15.29 5.82
N VAL A 81 1.17 -16.53 5.58
CA VAL A 81 0.29 -17.72 5.60
C VAL A 81 -0.27 -17.95 6.99
N ALA A 82 0.57 -17.93 8.03
CA ALA A 82 0.13 -18.08 9.42
C ALA A 82 -0.91 -17.05 9.82
N LEU A 83 -0.65 -15.78 9.50
CA LEU A 83 -1.60 -14.71 9.79
C LEU A 83 -2.88 -14.88 8.96
N SER A 84 -2.76 -15.27 7.69
CA SER A 84 -3.90 -15.56 6.82
C SER A 84 -4.84 -16.60 7.47
N GLU A 85 -4.28 -17.72 7.94
CA GLU A 85 -5.03 -18.80 8.57
C GLU A 85 -5.62 -18.36 9.93
N ALA A 86 -4.92 -17.51 10.68
CA ALA A 86 -5.45 -16.94 11.91
C ALA A 86 -6.67 -16.03 11.68
N LEU A 87 -6.70 -15.28 10.57
CA LEU A 87 -7.84 -14.43 10.22
C LEU A 87 -9.08 -15.23 9.80
N ASP A 88 -8.92 -16.42 9.21
CA ASP A 88 -10.05 -17.26 8.75
C ASP A 88 -11.00 -17.66 9.88
N ASN A 89 -10.48 -17.74 11.11
CA ASN A 89 -11.30 -17.99 12.28
C ASN A 89 -12.40 -16.94 12.48
N TYR A 90 -12.19 -15.70 12.03
CA TYR A 90 -13.07 -14.57 12.27
C TYR A 90 -13.84 -14.11 11.04
N LEU A 91 -13.46 -14.55 9.83
CA LEU A 91 -14.08 -14.12 8.59
C LEU A 91 -15.26 -15.00 8.18
N ASP A 92 -16.20 -14.37 7.48
CA ASP A 92 -17.27 -15.02 6.73
C ASP A 92 -16.87 -15.06 5.25
N HIS A 93 -16.38 -16.22 4.81
CA HIS A 93 -15.84 -16.41 3.47
C HIS A 93 -16.89 -16.34 2.35
N ASP A 94 -18.18 -16.41 2.68
CA ASP A 94 -19.25 -16.22 1.71
C ASP A 94 -19.45 -14.73 1.38
N LYS A 95 -18.95 -13.81 2.22
CA LYS A 95 -19.14 -12.36 2.08
C LYS A 95 -17.87 -11.59 1.78
N HIS A 96 -16.75 -12.05 2.32
CA HIS A 96 -15.49 -11.31 2.29
C HIS A 96 -14.37 -12.15 1.67
N VAL A 97 -13.60 -11.53 0.78
CA VAL A 97 -12.49 -12.17 0.09
C VAL A 97 -11.17 -11.67 0.68
N LYS A 98 -10.46 -12.57 1.35
CA LYS A 98 -9.13 -12.32 1.89
C LYS A 98 -8.06 -12.80 0.91
N THR A 99 -7.04 -11.96 0.66
CA THR A 99 -5.92 -12.28 -0.23
C THR A 99 -4.58 -11.80 0.34
N LEU A 100 -3.50 -12.43 -0.11
CA LEU A 100 -2.12 -12.08 0.27
C LEU A 100 -1.49 -11.26 -0.85
N LYS A 101 -1.13 -10.02 -0.54
CA LYS A 101 -0.47 -9.10 -1.49
C LYS A 101 1.03 -9.15 -1.25
N TRP A 102 1.77 -9.57 -2.28
CA TRP A 102 3.22 -9.54 -2.26
C TRP A 102 3.73 -8.11 -2.00
N PRO A 103 4.80 -7.92 -1.22
CA PRO A 103 5.54 -8.96 -0.52
C PRO A 103 4.89 -9.41 0.79
N ASN A 104 4.24 -8.50 1.52
CA ASN A 104 4.10 -8.64 2.97
C ASN A 104 2.75 -8.13 3.53
N ASP A 105 1.75 -7.93 2.68
CA ASP A 105 0.47 -7.33 3.10
C ASP A 105 -0.66 -8.36 3.00
N ILE A 106 -1.64 -8.23 3.90
CA ILE A 106 -2.90 -8.98 3.82
C ILE A 106 -4.02 -8.01 3.52
N LEU A 107 -4.84 -8.37 2.55
CA LEU A 107 -5.99 -7.60 2.11
C LEU A 107 -7.28 -8.35 2.41
N ILE A 108 -8.34 -7.62 2.74
CA ILE A 108 -9.72 -8.13 2.72
C ILE A 108 -10.55 -7.17 1.86
N ASP A 109 -11.24 -7.72 0.87
CA ASP A 109 -11.95 -6.98 -0.17
C ASP A 109 -11.09 -5.91 -0.85
N GLY A 110 -9.81 -6.25 -1.08
CA GLY A 110 -8.82 -5.36 -1.68
C GLY A 110 -8.23 -4.29 -0.74
N LEU A 111 -8.75 -4.15 0.47
CA LEU A 111 -8.29 -3.17 1.46
C LEU A 111 -7.30 -3.81 2.45
N LYS A 112 -6.23 -3.08 2.78
CA LYS A 112 -5.20 -3.58 3.69
C LYS A 112 -5.73 -3.74 5.11
N VAL A 113 -5.53 -4.92 5.70
CA VAL A 113 -5.86 -5.21 7.11
C VAL A 113 -4.61 -5.46 7.96
N SER A 114 -3.51 -5.90 7.34
CA SER A 114 -2.27 -6.21 8.04
C SER A 114 -1.04 -5.92 7.19
N GLY A 115 0.09 -5.68 7.87
CA GLY A 115 1.42 -5.62 7.28
C GLY A 115 2.45 -6.38 8.11
N ILE A 116 3.45 -6.94 7.41
CA ILE A 116 4.55 -7.73 8.00
C ILE A 116 5.88 -7.03 7.73
N LEU A 117 6.69 -6.91 8.78
CA LEU A 117 8.04 -6.37 8.72
C LEU A 117 9.03 -7.39 9.26
N LEU A 118 10.04 -7.73 8.46
CA LEU A 118 11.18 -8.53 8.90
C LEU A 118 12.40 -7.65 9.00
N GLU A 119 13.09 -7.72 10.14
CA GLU A 119 14.42 -7.14 10.32
C GLU A 119 15.31 -8.19 10.99
N SER A 120 16.61 -8.18 10.70
CA SER A 120 17.55 -9.12 11.31
C SER A 120 18.79 -8.41 11.82
N ASN A 121 19.43 -9.03 12.80
CA ASN A 121 20.80 -8.72 13.15
C ASN A 121 21.75 -9.73 12.53
N MET A 122 22.91 -9.26 12.12
CA MET A 122 23.99 -10.09 11.65
C MET A 122 25.12 -10.08 12.67
N SER A 123 25.61 -11.28 13.01
CA SER A 123 26.83 -11.47 13.78
C SER A 123 27.71 -12.47 13.02
N ASP A 124 28.93 -12.08 12.68
CA ASP A 124 29.92 -12.92 11.96
C ASP A 124 29.41 -13.63 10.69
N GLY A 125 28.50 -13.00 9.92
CA GLY A 125 27.97 -13.57 8.68
C GLY A 125 26.83 -14.58 8.87
N VAL A 126 26.45 -14.88 10.12
CA VAL A 126 25.34 -15.76 10.48
C VAL A 126 24.15 -14.93 10.94
N LEU A 127 22.94 -15.40 10.62
CA LEU A 127 21.71 -14.83 11.14
C LEU A 127 21.64 -15.08 12.65
N ASP A 128 21.84 -14.04 13.44
CA ASP A 128 21.82 -14.15 14.91
C ASP A 128 20.37 -14.20 15.41
N GLY A 129 19.50 -13.39 14.82
CA GLY A 129 18.06 -13.44 15.09
C GLY A 129 17.26 -12.71 14.02
N LEU A 130 16.02 -13.14 13.84
CA LEU A 130 15.04 -12.52 12.96
C LEU A 130 13.90 -11.94 13.81
N VAL A 131 13.69 -10.64 13.69
CA VAL A 131 12.61 -9.92 14.34
C VAL A 131 11.44 -9.81 13.38
N VAL A 132 10.34 -10.47 13.73
CA VAL A 132 9.10 -10.51 12.96
C VAL A 132 8.10 -9.51 13.55
N GLY A 133 7.91 -8.38 12.89
CA GLY A 133 6.88 -7.39 13.18
C GLY A 133 5.56 -7.71 12.48
N ILE A 134 4.47 -7.72 13.23
CA ILE A 134 3.11 -7.98 12.79
C ILE A 134 2.20 -6.84 13.26
N GLY A 135 1.61 -6.13 12.31
CA GLY A 135 0.59 -5.11 12.56
C GLY A 135 -0.77 -5.54 12.02
N VAL A 136 -1.80 -5.68 12.86
CA VAL A 136 -3.16 -6.04 12.43
C VAL A 136 -4.17 -5.00 12.89
N ASN A 137 -4.92 -4.47 11.94
CA ASN A 137 -6.04 -3.55 12.19
C ASN A 137 -7.24 -4.35 12.72
N VAL A 138 -7.51 -4.25 14.02
CA VAL A 138 -8.65 -4.93 14.66
C VAL A 138 -9.82 -3.97 14.81
N PHE A 139 -9.62 -2.82 15.47
CA PHE A 139 -10.67 -1.82 15.68
C PHE A 139 -10.52 -0.60 14.78
N ASN A 140 -9.28 -0.17 14.52
CA ASN A 140 -8.99 1.07 13.80
C ASN A 140 -8.16 0.78 12.55
N ALA A 141 -8.45 1.50 11.47
CA ALA A 141 -7.67 1.48 10.24
C ALA A 141 -7.68 2.89 9.62
N PRO A 142 -6.61 3.31 8.94
CA PRO A 142 -6.60 4.56 8.20
C PRO A 142 -7.60 4.55 7.03
N ASP A 143 -7.91 5.72 6.51
CA ASP A 143 -8.66 5.88 5.26
C ASP A 143 -7.87 5.15 4.15
N LEU A 144 -8.52 4.27 3.38
CA LEU A 144 -7.91 3.29 2.43
C LEU A 144 -7.44 1.95 3.02
N ALA A 145 -7.73 1.67 4.29
CA ALA A 145 -7.52 0.36 4.91
C ALA A 145 -8.82 -0.15 5.57
N THR A 146 -8.82 -1.43 5.95
CA THR A 146 -9.93 -2.04 6.69
C THR A 146 -9.46 -2.58 8.04
N CYS A 147 -10.41 -2.86 8.93
CA CYS A 147 -10.15 -3.49 10.22
C CYS A 147 -11.13 -4.64 10.46
N LEU A 148 -10.69 -5.64 11.22
CA LEU A 148 -11.43 -6.89 11.38
C LEU A 148 -12.82 -6.71 11.97
N ASN A 149 -13.01 -5.85 12.99
CA ASN A 149 -14.31 -5.66 13.62
C ASN A 149 -15.37 -4.98 12.74
N LYS A 150 -15.00 -4.47 11.54
CA LYS A 150 -15.98 -4.01 10.54
C LYS A 150 -16.62 -5.16 9.76
N ILE A 151 -15.96 -6.31 9.67
CA ILE A 151 -16.26 -7.38 8.70
C ILE A 151 -16.31 -8.78 9.31
N ALA A 152 -15.82 -8.95 10.54
CA ALA A 152 -15.80 -10.23 11.22
C ALA A 152 -17.23 -10.69 11.56
N LYS A 153 -17.43 -12.01 11.52
CA LYS A 153 -18.71 -12.64 11.88
C LYS A 153 -19.03 -12.54 13.37
N GLU A 154 -18.02 -12.27 14.19
CA GLU A 154 -18.11 -12.09 15.63
C GLU A 154 -17.07 -11.08 16.14
N PRO A 155 -17.26 -10.49 17.34
CA PRO A 155 -16.30 -9.54 17.90
C PRO A 155 -14.90 -10.14 18.09
N VAL A 156 -13.92 -9.48 17.47
CA VAL A 156 -12.50 -9.83 17.55
C VAL A 156 -11.83 -9.06 18.68
N TYR A 157 -11.15 -9.78 19.56
CA TYR A 157 -10.40 -9.22 20.68
C TYR A 157 -8.90 -9.31 20.42
N VAL A 158 -8.18 -8.19 20.57
CA VAL A 158 -6.74 -8.05 20.27
C VAL A 158 -5.89 -9.19 20.85
N ASN A 159 -6.07 -9.54 22.12
CA ASN A 159 -5.28 -10.60 22.75
C ASN A 159 -5.64 -12.01 22.24
N LYS A 160 -6.93 -12.26 21.96
CA LYS A 160 -7.37 -13.56 21.44
C LYS A 160 -6.80 -13.81 20.05
N ILE A 161 -6.88 -12.81 19.16
CA ILE A 161 -6.32 -12.96 17.82
C ILE A 161 -4.80 -13.03 17.85
N ARG A 162 -4.11 -12.30 18.73
CA ARG A 162 -2.67 -12.47 18.97
C ARG A 162 -2.32 -13.93 19.27
N ASP A 163 -3.03 -14.57 20.19
CA ASP A 163 -2.73 -15.94 20.60
C ASP A 163 -2.90 -16.93 19.43
N VAL A 164 -3.97 -16.76 18.64
CA VAL A 164 -4.20 -17.55 17.41
C VAL A 164 -3.10 -17.29 16.38
N ILE A 165 -2.64 -16.04 16.22
CA ILE A 165 -1.54 -15.71 15.30
C ILE A 165 -0.25 -16.43 15.70
N LEU A 166 0.09 -16.44 16.98
CA LEU A 166 1.30 -17.10 17.48
C LEU A 166 1.21 -18.64 17.35
N GLU A 167 0.03 -19.22 17.58
CA GLU A 167 -0.24 -20.65 17.32
C GLU A 167 -0.05 -20.99 15.84
N LYS A 168 -0.68 -20.24 14.92
CA LYS A 168 -0.52 -20.45 13.48
C LYS A 168 0.89 -20.19 12.98
N LEU A 169 1.60 -19.26 13.60
CA LEU A 169 3.01 -19.00 13.29
C LEU A 169 3.87 -20.20 13.67
N ASP A 170 3.66 -20.80 14.84
CA ASP A 170 4.38 -22.02 15.26
C ASP A 170 4.12 -23.20 14.29
N GLU A 171 2.87 -23.40 13.87
CA GLU A 171 2.49 -24.42 12.88
C GLU A 171 3.20 -24.20 11.53
N ALA A 172 3.08 -23.00 10.95
CA ALA A 172 3.63 -22.68 9.65
C ALA A 172 5.16 -22.67 9.65
N TYR A 173 5.77 -22.19 10.73
CA TYR A 173 7.22 -22.18 10.90
C TYR A 173 7.77 -23.60 11.07
N THR A 174 7.09 -24.45 11.84
CA THR A 174 7.44 -25.88 11.95
C THR A 174 7.35 -26.59 10.60
N LEU A 175 6.31 -26.30 9.81
CA LEU A 175 6.15 -26.86 8.46
C LEU A 175 7.33 -26.43 7.57
N TRP A 176 7.65 -25.13 7.55
CA TRP A 176 8.76 -24.60 6.78
C TRP A 176 10.13 -25.19 7.17
N GLN A 177 10.38 -25.39 8.47
CA GLN A 177 11.61 -26.01 8.96
C GLN A 177 11.74 -27.48 8.51
N LYS A 178 10.63 -28.22 8.46
CA LYS A 178 10.62 -29.66 8.14
C LYS A 178 10.59 -29.95 6.64
N GLU A 179 9.79 -29.20 5.90
CA GLU A 179 9.47 -29.49 4.49
C GLU A 179 10.02 -28.44 3.52
N GLY A 180 10.60 -27.36 4.04
CA GLY A 180 11.13 -26.25 3.25
C GLY A 180 10.05 -25.28 2.78
N PHE A 181 10.39 -24.44 1.80
CA PHE A 181 9.54 -23.33 1.37
C PHE A 181 8.38 -23.72 0.47
N GLU A 182 8.48 -24.82 -0.30
CA GLU A 182 7.49 -25.12 -1.34
C GLU A 182 6.05 -25.28 -0.81
N PRO A 183 5.78 -25.96 0.33
CA PRO A 183 4.42 -26.02 0.88
C PRO A 183 3.87 -24.64 1.28
N ILE A 184 4.72 -23.76 1.82
CA ILE A 184 4.35 -22.39 2.19
C ILE A 184 4.07 -21.56 0.94
N ARG A 185 4.92 -21.71 -0.08
CA ARG A 185 4.77 -21.06 -1.39
C ARG A 185 3.46 -21.44 -2.06
N GLN A 186 3.06 -22.72 -2.02
CA GLN A 186 1.78 -23.19 -2.56
C GLN A 186 0.59 -22.58 -1.82
N LYS A 187 0.57 -22.68 -0.49
CA LYS A 187 -0.47 -22.05 0.35
C LYS A 187 -0.59 -20.54 0.11
N TRP A 188 0.53 -19.86 -0.10
CA TRP A 188 0.55 -18.44 -0.40
C TRP A 188 -0.01 -18.14 -1.79
N LEU A 189 0.40 -18.91 -2.82
CA LEU A 189 -0.06 -18.74 -4.20
C LEU A 189 -1.56 -19.00 -4.37
N GLU A 190 -2.13 -19.93 -3.61
CA GLU A 190 -3.58 -20.20 -3.58
C GLU A 190 -4.41 -18.99 -3.15
N GLN A 191 -3.80 -18.05 -2.42
CA GLN A 191 -4.45 -16.86 -1.86
C GLN A 191 -3.86 -15.57 -2.44
N ALA A 192 -3.03 -15.66 -3.47
CA ALA A 192 -2.26 -14.54 -3.98
C ALA A 192 -3.14 -13.48 -4.64
N HIS A 193 -3.00 -12.23 -4.18
CA HIS A 193 -3.67 -11.09 -4.77
C HIS A 193 -3.08 -10.79 -6.16
N GLY A 194 -3.93 -10.73 -7.17
CA GLY A 194 -3.54 -10.40 -8.55
C GLY A 194 -2.86 -11.53 -9.32
N LEU A 195 -2.86 -12.77 -8.83
CA LEU A 195 -2.28 -13.90 -9.57
C LEU A 195 -3.01 -14.11 -10.90
N ASN A 196 -2.26 -14.30 -11.99
CA ASN A 196 -2.71 -14.35 -13.37
C ASN A 196 -3.40 -13.06 -13.86
N GLN A 197 -3.21 -11.94 -13.17
CA GLN A 197 -3.74 -10.63 -13.54
C GLN A 197 -2.60 -9.69 -13.95
N PRO A 198 -2.88 -8.66 -14.77
CA PRO A 198 -1.92 -7.61 -15.04
C PRO A 198 -1.61 -6.83 -13.76
N ILE A 199 -0.33 -6.63 -13.48
CA ILE A 199 0.15 -5.81 -12.36
C ILE A 199 1.30 -4.92 -12.81
N THR A 200 1.59 -3.90 -12.00
CA THR A 200 2.78 -3.06 -12.14
C THR A 200 3.68 -3.24 -10.93
N ALA A 201 4.90 -3.76 -11.13
CA ALA A 201 5.92 -3.82 -10.09
C ALA A 201 6.78 -2.54 -10.12
N ARG A 202 6.74 -1.76 -9.04
CA ARG A 202 7.54 -0.54 -8.86
C ARG A 202 8.78 -0.81 -8.01
N LEU A 203 9.94 -0.47 -8.56
CA LEU A 203 11.23 -0.48 -7.91
C LEU A 203 11.75 0.97 -7.80
N PRO A 204 12.73 1.26 -6.93
CA PRO A 204 13.24 2.63 -6.75
C PRO A 204 13.74 3.32 -8.03
N LYS A 205 14.16 2.55 -9.05
CA LYS A 205 14.73 3.07 -10.31
C LYS A 205 14.04 2.57 -11.57
N ALA A 206 12.99 1.74 -11.44
CA ALA A 206 12.36 1.10 -12.59
C ALA A 206 10.92 0.69 -12.27
N SER A 207 10.09 0.56 -13.30
CA SER A 207 8.75 0.01 -13.21
C SER A 207 8.58 -1.05 -14.29
N TYR A 208 7.98 -2.18 -13.96
CA TYR A 208 7.73 -3.28 -14.89
C TYR A 208 6.25 -3.63 -14.90
N GLN A 209 5.65 -3.67 -16.09
CA GLN A 209 4.28 -4.13 -16.29
C GLN A 209 4.30 -5.54 -16.87
N GLY A 210 3.36 -6.38 -16.44
CA GLY A 210 3.21 -7.75 -16.93
C GLY A 210 2.12 -8.50 -16.18
N ILE A 211 1.94 -9.77 -16.51
CA ILE A 211 1.04 -10.67 -15.80
C ILE A 211 1.78 -11.27 -14.60
N PHE A 212 1.19 -11.22 -13.41
CA PHE A 212 1.73 -11.92 -12.25
C PHE A 212 1.57 -13.44 -12.42
N SER A 213 2.63 -14.14 -12.77
CA SER A 213 2.59 -15.57 -13.11
C SER A 213 2.92 -16.49 -11.93
N GLY A 214 3.36 -15.92 -10.81
CA GLY A 214 3.62 -16.64 -9.57
C GLY A 214 4.94 -16.24 -8.91
N LEU A 215 5.45 -17.08 -8.02
CA LEU A 215 6.69 -16.84 -7.29
C LEU A 215 7.79 -17.82 -7.72
N THR A 216 9.06 -17.41 -7.65
CA THR A 216 10.20 -18.33 -7.75
C THR A 216 10.28 -19.25 -6.53
N LYS A 217 11.22 -20.20 -6.53
CA LYS A 217 11.48 -21.09 -5.39
C LYS A 217 12.07 -20.39 -4.17
N GLU A 218 12.42 -19.11 -4.31
CA GLU A 218 12.98 -18.24 -3.28
C GLU A 218 12.00 -17.11 -2.90
N GLY A 219 10.78 -17.09 -3.47
CA GLY A 219 9.75 -16.10 -3.15
C GLY A 219 9.85 -14.78 -3.92
N SER A 220 10.69 -14.69 -4.95
CA SER A 220 10.69 -13.52 -5.86
C SER A 220 9.47 -13.56 -6.78
N LEU A 221 8.90 -12.40 -7.11
CA LEU A 221 7.72 -12.32 -7.97
C LEU A 221 8.11 -12.51 -9.44
N VAL A 222 7.35 -13.31 -10.19
CA VAL A 222 7.54 -13.57 -11.62
C VAL A 222 6.49 -12.81 -12.43
N LEU A 223 6.95 -11.89 -13.28
CA LEU A 223 6.11 -11.19 -14.26
C LEU A 223 6.33 -11.77 -15.66
N THR A 224 5.28 -12.20 -16.32
CA THR A 224 5.34 -12.47 -17.77
C THR A 224 5.07 -11.17 -18.53
N GLN A 225 6.03 -10.73 -19.34
CA GLN A 225 5.95 -9.52 -20.15
C GLN A 225 5.17 -9.76 -21.46
N GLU A 226 4.83 -8.68 -22.18
CA GLU A 226 4.10 -8.76 -23.46
C GLU A 226 4.79 -9.63 -24.52
N ASP A 227 6.11 -9.69 -24.51
CA ASP A 227 6.92 -10.50 -25.43
C ASP A 227 7.05 -11.97 -25.01
N GLY A 228 6.36 -12.37 -23.93
CA GLY A 228 6.37 -13.72 -23.37
C GLY A 228 7.57 -14.02 -22.48
N THR A 229 8.50 -13.08 -22.28
CA THR A 229 9.64 -13.27 -21.38
C THR A 229 9.23 -13.13 -19.92
N GLU A 230 9.97 -13.82 -19.04
CA GLU A 230 9.78 -13.70 -17.60
C GLU A 230 10.76 -12.71 -16.98
N LYS A 231 10.23 -11.79 -16.18
CA LYS A 231 10.99 -10.85 -15.36
C LYS A 231 10.83 -11.19 -13.89
N ILE A 232 11.95 -11.48 -13.23
CA ILE A 232 11.99 -11.76 -11.79
C ILE A 232 12.15 -10.44 -11.02
N ILE A 233 11.27 -10.22 -10.05
CA ILE A 233 11.24 -9.05 -9.16
C ILE A 233 11.56 -9.51 -7.74
N HIS A 234 12.74 -9.15 -7.25
CA HIS A 234 13.22 -9.54 -5.92
C HIS A 234 12.68 -8.65 -4.79
N ALA A 235 12.41 -7.39 -5.08
CA ALA A 235 11.88 -6.42 -4.13
C ALA A 235 11.16 -5.29 -4.88
N GLY A 236 10.12 -4.72 -4.28
CA GLY A 236 9.35 -3.64 -4.86
C GLY A 236 7.98 -3.50 -4.20
N GLU A 237 7.19 -2.59 -4.75
CA GLU A 237 5.75 -2.48 -4.51
C GLU A 237 5.01 -3.00 -5.73
N ILE A 238 3.83 -3.58 -5.52
CA ILE A 238 2.95 -3.98 -6.62
C ILE A 238 1.67 -3.17 -6.58
N ASP A 239 1.30 -2.65 -7.73
CA ASP A 239 0.01 -2.02 -7.97
C ASP A 239 -0.81 -2.93 -8.88
N THR A 240 -2.07 -3.14 -8.52
CA THR A 240 -3.06 -3.74 -9.41
C THR A 240 -3.89 -2.64 -10.08
N PRO A 241 -4.51 -2.88 -11.25
CA PRO A 241 -5.33 -1.89 -11.92
C PRO A 241 -6.44 -1.32 -11.02
N GLU A 242 -7.03 -2.13 -10.14
CA GLU A 242 -8.09 -1.71 -9.21
C GLU A 242 -7.59 -0.66 -8.21
N GLN A 243 -6.29 -0.64 -7.91
CA GLN A 243 -5.67 0.34 -7.00
C GLN A 243 -5.40 1.69 -7.66
N MET A 244 -5.56 1.83 -8.98
CA MET A 244 -5.47 3.14 -9.63
C MET A 244 -6.61 4.08 -9.21
N GLY A 245 -7.68 3.56 -8.60
CA GLY A 245 -8.88 4.33 -8.31
C GLY A 245 -9.81 4.37 -9.53
N ALA A 246 -11.11 4.30 -9.28
CA ALA A 246 -12.13 4.22 -10.33
C ALA A 246 -12.03 5.40 -11.30
N ASP A 247 -11.80 6.61 -10.79
CA ASP A 247 -11.74 7.84 -11.59
C ASP A 247 -10.62 7.81 -12.64
N ARG A 248 -9.44 7.32 -12.26
CA ARG A 248 -8.28 7.23 -13.18
C ARG A 248 -8.47 6.13 -14.23
N LEU A 249 -9.09 5.01 -13.86
CA LEU A 249 -9.46 3.95 -14.81
C LEU A 249 -10.53 4.43 -15.80
N VAL A 250 -11.56 5.12 -15.33
CA VAL A 250 -12.62 5.69 -16.16
C VAL A 250 -12.05 6.77 -17.07
N GLY A 251 -11.19 7.65 -16.56
CA GLY A 251 -10.49 8.66 -17.35
C GLY A 251 -9.63 8.03 -18.46
N ALA A 252 -8.86 7.00 -18.13
CA ALA A 252 -8.07 6.24 -19.10
C ALA A 252 -8.93 5.57 -20.17
N SER A 253 -10.00 4.90 -19.76
CA SER A 253 -10.92 4.22 -20.68
C SER A 253 -11.66 5.23 -21.57
N ALA A 254 -12.10 6.36 -21.02
CA ALA A 254 -12.76 7.42 -21.77
C ALA A 254 -11.82 8.08 -22.78
N ALA A 255 -10.56 8.32 -22.41
CA ALA A 255 -9.53 8.84 -23.32
C ALA A 255 -9.35 7.93 -24.54
N VAL A 256 -9.31 6.60 -24.34
CA VAL A 256 -9.17 5.64 -25.44
C VAL A 256 -10.46 5.47 -26.24
N ALA A 257 -11.62 5.46 -25.57
CA ALA A 257 -12.91 5.17 -26.21
C ALA A 257 -13.47 6.36 -27.01
N PHE A 258 -13.31 7.58 -26.49
CA PHE A 258 -13.92 8.78 -27.06
C PHE A 258 -12.92 9.72 -27.73
N TYR A 259 -11.63 9.53 -27.49
CA TYR A 259 -10.58 10.39 -28.03
C TYR A 259 -9.49 9.55 -28.71
N GLN A 260 -8.26 10.05 -28.74
CA GLN A 260 -7.12 9.40 -29.39
C GLN A 260 -6.01 9.19 -28.36
N SER A 261 -5.20 8.18 -28.61
CA SER A 261 -3.95 7.94 -27.88
C SER A 261 -2.76 8.22 -28.80
N PRO A 262 -1.60 8.66 -28.28
CA PRO A 262 -1.27 8.89 -26.87
C PRO A 262 -2.01 10.09 -26.26
N ALA A 263 -2.23 10.07 -24.95
CA ALA A 263 -2.92 11.13 -24.22
C ALA A 263 -2.35 11.33 -22.81
N ILE A 264 -2.45 12.56 -22.30
CA ILE A 264 -2.30 12.87 -20.87
C ILE A 264 -3.68 13.28 -20.36
N ILE A 265 -4.15 12.62 -19.31
CA ILE A 265 -5.42 12.90 -18.66
C ILE A 265 -5.10 13.65 -17.38
N VAL A 266 -5.78 14.77 -17.16
CA VAL A 266 -5.67 15.54 -15.91
C VAL A 266 -7.05 15.59 -15.27
N ASP A 267 -7.15 15.06 -14.05
CA ASP A 267 -8.39 15.10 -13.27
C ASP A 267 -8.21 15.98 -12.03
N PHE A 268 -9.21 16.81 -11.73
CA PHE A 268 -9.22 17.75 -10.61
C PHE A 268 -10.30 17.37 -9.61
N GLY A 269 -10.15 16.22 -8.97
CA GLY A 269 -11.00 15.75 -7.88
C GLY A 269 -10.45 16.11 -6.48
N THR A 270 -10.76 15.28 -5.49
CA THR A 270 -10.18 15.35 -4.13
C THR A 270 -8.65 15.37 -4.16
N ALA A 271 -8.07 14.67 -5.14
CA ALA A 271 -6.69 14.79 -5.54
C ALA A 271 -6.64 15.24 -7.01
N THR A 272 -5.58 15.96 -7.37
CA THR A 272 -5.29 16.26 -8.78
C THR A 272 -4.46 15.13 -9.36
N THR A 273 -4.92 14.46 -10.41
CA THR A 273 -4.22 13.33 -11.01
C THR A 273 -3.75 13.68 -12.42
N PHE A 274 -2.58 13.16 -12.79
CA PHE A 274 -2.04 13.24 -14.14
C PHE A 274 -1.77 11.82 -14.60
N ASP A 275 -2.39 11.37 -15.68
CA ASP A 275 -2.32 9.99 -16.16
C ASP A 275 -1.85 9.94 -17.61
N ILE A 276 -0.92 9.05 -17.93
CA ILE A 276 -0.33 8.93 -19.25
C ILE A 276 -0.85 7.67 -19.94
N ILE A 277 -1.44 7.85 -21.12
CA ILE A 277 -1.83 6.79 -22.05
C ILE A 277 -0.88 6.82 -23.24
N ASP A 278 -0.28 5.69 -23.59
CA ASP A 278 0.59 5.61 -24.77
C ASP A 278 -0.18 5.43 -26.08
N GLY A 279 0.52 5.44 -27.21
CA GLY A 279 -0.10 5.28 -28.54
C GLY A 279 -0.77 3.93 -28.80
N LYS A 280 -0.67 2.95 -27.89
CA LYS A 280 -1.42 1.69 -27.95
C LYS A 280 -2.70 1.72 -27.10
N GLY A 281 -2.99 2.86 -26.45
CA GLY A 281 -4.09 2.98 -25.50
C GLY A 281 -3.80 2.35 -24.13
N ILE A 282 -2.54 2.07 -23.82
CA ILE A 282 -2.14 1.44 -22.54
C ILE A 282 -1.77 2.54 -21.54
N HIS A 283 -2.34 2.47 -20.34
CA HIS A 283 -1.95 3.34 -19.23
C HIS A 283 -0.53 3.02 -18.74
N ARG A 284 0.33 4.04 -18.74
CA ARG A 284 1.76 3.93 -18.40
C ARG A 284 2.11 4.43 -17.00
N GLY A 285 1.13 4.95 -16.27
CA GLY A 285 1.31 5.52 -14.95
C GLY A 285 0.83 6.96 -14.86
N GLY A 286 1.08 7.57 -13.71
CA GLY A 286 0.62 8.92 -13.44
C GLY A 286 1.07 9.43 -12.08
N VAL A 287 0.80 10.71 -11.82
CA VAL A 287 1.12 11.41 -10.56
C VAL A 287 -0.17 11.80 -9.86
N ILE A 288 -0.17 11.71 -8.53
CA ILE A 288 -1.24 12.23 -7.67
C ILE A 288 -0.67 13.42 -6.90
N ALA A 289 -1.31 14.57 -7.02
CA ALA A 289 -1.03 15.79 -6.29
C ALA A 289 -2.21 16.12 -5.35
N PRO A 290 -1.98 16.89 -4.26
CA PRO A 290 -3.07 17.37 -3.43
C PRO A 290 -4.10 18.11 -4.28
N GLY A 291 -5.38 17.80 -4.10
CA GLY A 291 -6.45 18.46 -4.85
C GLY A 291 -6.51 19.95 -4.52
N VAL A 292 -7.13 20.72 -5.40
CA VAL A 292 -7.16 22.19 -5.29
C VAL A 292 -7.71 22.65 -3.95
N ASN A 293 -8.83 22.07 -3.49
CA ASN A 293 -9.44 22.39 -2.20
C ASN A 293 -8.55 22.01 -1.00
N LEU A 294 -7.89 20.86 -1.05
CA LEU A 294 -6.98 20.43 0.02
C LEU A 294 -5.75 21.35 0.10
N SER A 295 -5.21 21.74 -1.06
CA SER A 295 -4.11 22.69 -1.17
C SER A 295 -4.48 24.06 -0.58
N LEU A 296 -5.69 24.55 -0.86
CA LEU A 296 -6.20 25.80 -0.28
C LEU A 296 -6.36 25.73 1.24
N ARG A 297 -6.96 24.66 1.77
CA ARG A 297 -7.07 24.46 3.23
C ARG A 297 -5.70 24.37 3.90
N ALA A 298 -4.74 23.71 3.26
CA ALA A 298 -3.37 23.63 3.76
C ALA A 298 -2.69 25.01 3.77
N LEU A 299 -2.92 25.83 2.74
CA LEU A 299 -2.45 27.23 2.68
C LEU A 299 -3.08 28.08 3.79
N GLU A 300 -4.39 27.98 4.02
CA GLU A 300 -5.09 28.67 5.11
C GLU A 300 -4.54 28.30 6.49
N GLN A 301 -4.27 27.01 6.72
CA GLN A 301 -3.75 26.53 7.99
C GLN A 301 -2.27 26.91 8.21
N ALA A 302 -1.46 26.94 7.15
CA ALA A 302 -0.03 27.22 7.23
C ALA A 302 0.30 28.73 7.24
N ALA A 303 -0.52 29.57 6.61
CA ALA A 303 -0.30 31.01 6.53
C ALA A 303 -1.34 31.80 7.35
N ALA A 304 -0.87 32.45 8.42
CA ALA A 304 -1.68 33.15 9.41
C ALA A 304 -2.46 34.40 8.92
N GLN A 305 -2.55 34.65 7.60
CA GLN A 305 -3.08 35.88 7.01
C GLN A 305 -3.75 35.70 5.62
N LEU A 306 -3.92 34.47 5.10
CA LEU A 306 -4.62 34.32 3.82
C LEU A 306 -6.14 34.42 4.04
N PRO A 307 -6.86 35.31 3.31
CA PRO A 307 -8.32 35.35 3.34
C PRO A 307 -8.89 34.05 2.73
N ASP A 308 -10.09 33.67 3.16
CA ASP A 308 -10.84 32.50 2.65
C ASP A 308 -10.99 32.60 1.12
N ILE A 309 -10.20 31.80 0.38
CA ILE A 309 -10.17 31.84 -1.09
C ILE A 309 -11.27 30.89 -1.59
N LYS A 310 -12.44 31.46 -1.85
CA LYS A 310 -13.53 30.71 -2.50
C LYS A 310 -13.18 30.44 -3.97
N ILE A 311 -13.16 29.17 -4.35
CA ILE A 311 -13.13 28.77 -5.76
C ILE A 311 -14.52 29.01 -6.35
N GLU A 312 -14.72 30.17 -6.96
CA GLU A 312 -15.93 30.50 -7.70
C GLU A 312 -15.60 30.66 -9.18
N LYS A 313 -16.56 30.32 -10.05
CA LYS A 313 -16.42 30.56 -11.48
C LYS A 313 -16.29 32.07 -11.70
N PRO A 314 -15.18 32.58 -12.24
CA PRO A 314 -15.01 34.02 -12.38
C PRO A 314 -16.00 34.58 -13.39
N GLU A 315 -16.61 35.72 -13.08
CA GLU A 315 -17.51 36.43 -14.01
C GLU A 315 -16.76 36.94 -15.26
N LYS A 316 -15.43 37.13 -15.15
CA LYS A 316 -14.55 37.58 -16.24
C LYS A 316 -13.21 36.87 -16.17
N VAL A 317 -12.67 36.53 -17.35
CA VAL A 317 -11.38 35.81 -17.51
C VAL A 317 -10.17 36.62 -16.98
N ILE A 318 -10.31 37.94 -16.87
CA ILE A 318 -9.29 38.84 -16.30
C ILE A 318 -9.98 39.74 -15.26
N GLY A 319 -9.54 39.66 -14.01
CA GLY A 319 -9.95 40.54 -12.92
C GLY A 319 -8.77 41.39 -12.43
N PHE A 320 -9.02 42.66 -12.13
CA PHE A 320 -8.07 43.53 -11.45
C PHE A 320 -8.50 43.66 -9.99
N ALA A 321 -7.54 43.71 -9.06
CA ALA A 321 -7.80 43.79 -7.62
C ALA A 321 -8.70 44.98 -7.25
N ASP A 322 -9.63 44.77 -6.32
CA ASP A 322 -10.46 45.81 -5.71
C ASP A 322 -10.22 45.89 -4.20
N GLU A 323 -10.86 46.86 -3.53
CA GLU A 323 -10.67 47.14 -2.09
C GLU A 323 -11.05 45.98 -1.15
N TYR A 324 -11.73 44.93 -1.66
CA TYR A 324 -12.16 43.77 -0.87
C TYR A 324 -11.32 42.51 -1.12
N TYR A 325 -10.55 42.46 -2.22
CA TYR A 325 -9.65 41.35 -2.56
C TYR A 325 -8.22 41.83 -2.83
N PRO A 326 -7.35 41.91 -1.81
CA PRO A 326 -5.93 42.15 -2.02
C PRO A 326 -5.35 40.92 -2.72
N GLY A 327 -4.98 41.09 -4.00
CA GLY A 327 -4.62 40.01 -4.91
C GLY A 327 -3.72 38.93 -4.31
N VAL A 328 -4.24 37.71 -4.29
CA VAL A 328 -3.44 36.49 -4.13
C VAL A 328 -3.40 35.83 -5.50
N ASP A 329 -2.25 35.88 -6.14
CA ASP A 329 -2.04 35.18 -7.40
C ASP A 329 -1.99 33.68 -7.14
N ILE A 330 -2.98 32.94 -7.67
CA ILE A 330 -2.88 31.49 -7.82
C ILE A 330 -1.83 31.24 -8.90
N LEU A 331 -0.69 30.66 -8.52
CA LEU A 331 0.30 30.12 -9.46
C LEU A 331 -0.33 28.92 -10.18
N LEU A 332 -1.01 29.20 -11.29
CA LEU A 332 -1.33 28.21 -12.29
C LEU A 332 -0.02 27.73 -12.94
N PRO A 333 0.10 26.45 -13.32
CA PRO A 333 1.23 25.99 -14.12
C PRO A 333 1.34 26.86 -15.37
N ASP A 334 2.57 27.32 -15.66
CA ASP A 334 2.87 28.17 -16.81
C ASP A 334 2.43 27.47 -18.10
N PRO A 335 1.34 27.92 -18.76
CA PRO A 335 0.85 27.29 -19.96
C PRO A 335 1.75 27.60 -21.16
N THR A 336 2.79 28.43 -21.02
CA THR A 336 3.71 28.79 -22.11
C THR A 336 4.31 27.54 -22.75
N PHE A 337 4.55 26.47 -21.99
CA PHE A 337 4.96 25.19 -22.58
C PHE A 337 3.92 24.60 -23.52
N LEU A 338 2.62 24.67 -23.18
CA LEU A 338 1.52 24.21 -24.02
C LEU A 338 1.31 25.16 -25.21
N GLU A 339 1.53 26.46 -25.04
CA GLU A 339 1.46 27.46 -26.13
C GLU A 339 2.60 27.26 -27.14
N ASP A 340 3.83 27.08 -26.66
CA ASP A 340 5.02 26.83 -27.47
C ASP A 340 4.92 25.53 -28.28
N HIS A 341 4.13 24.57 -27.79
CA HIS A 341 3.92 23.26 -28.39
C HIS A 341 2.46 23.04 -28.83
N ALA A 342 1.69 24.12 -29.05
CA ALA A 342 0.27 24.04 -29.40
C ALA A 342 0.00 23.24 -30.69
N GLN A 343 1.00 23.20 -31.58
CA GLN A 343 0.96 22.47 -32.85
C GLN A 343 1.19 20.96 -32.68
N ASP A 344 1.72 20.54 -31.51
CA ASP A 344 1.86 19.14 -31.11
C ASP A 344 0.67 18.66 -30.28
N LEU A 345 -0.25 19.56 -29.90
CA LEU A 345 -1.45 19.27 -29.13
C LEU A 345 -2.61 18.87 -30.05
N ALA A 346 -3.06 17.62 -29.94
CA ALA A 346 -4.26 17.14 -30.64
C ALA A 346 -5.58 17.69 -30.04
N GLY A 347 -5.54 18.19 -28.80
CA GLY A 347 -6.66 18.82 -28.11
C GLY A 347 -6.43 18.91 -26.59
N MET A 348 -7.16 19.79 -25.90
CA MET A 348 -7.14 19.94 -24.44
C MET A 348 -8.54 19.74 -23.89
N ILE A 349 -8.69 18.84 -22.91
CA ILE A 349 -9.97 18.56 -22.24
C ILE A 349 -9.83 18.93 -20.77
N ILE A 350 -10.65 19.88 -20.34
CA ILE A 350 -10.77 20.28 -18.94
C ILE A 350 -12.04 19.62 -18.39
N THR A 351 -11.88 18.74 -17.41
CA THR A 351 -12.99 18.03 -16.78
C THR A 351 -13.00 18.26 -15.27
N HIS A 352 -14.15 18.00 -14.67
CA HIS A 352 -14.38 17.97 -13.24
C HIS A 352 -15.23 16.73 -12.97
N ALA A 353 -14.70 15.75 -12.24
CA ALA A 353 -15.40 14.50 -11.91
C ALA A 353 -15.43 14.25 -10.40
N HIS A 354 -16.62 14.07 -9.84
CA HIS A 354 -16.88 13.41 -8.55
C HIS A 354 -18.29 12.80 -8.54
N GLU A 355 -18.52 11.83 -7.64
CA GLU A 355 -19.66 10.88 -7.62
C GLU A 355 -21.07 11.51 -7.72
N ASP A 356 -21.21 12.80 -7.44
CA ASP A 356 -22.45 13.55 -7.35
C ASP A 356 -22.79 14.42 -8.59
N HIS A 357 -21.93 14.47 -9.62
CA HIS A 357 -22.20 15.22 -10.85
C HIS A 357 -21.75 14.51 -12.14
N ILE A 358 -22.63 13.72 -12.76
CA ILE A 358 -22.47 13.29 -14.16
C ILE A 358 -22.86 14.46 -15.07
N GLY A 359 -21.87 15.23 -15.52
CA GLY A 359 -22.10 16.35 -16.41
C GLY A 359 -20.81 17.00 -16.89
N ALA A 360 -20.00 16.26 -17.67
CA ALA A 360 -18.85 16.84 -18.35
C ALA A 360 -19.34 17.88 -19.38
N VAL A 361 -19.18 19.17 -19.08
CA VAL A 361 -19.33 20.23 -20.07
C VAL A 361 -17.99 20.34 -20.80
N ALA A 362 -17.94 19.81 -22.02
CA ALA A 362 -16.80 20.03 -22.90
C ALA A 362 -16.69 21.53 -23.22
N HIS A 363 -15.66 22.18 -22.71
CA HIS A 363 -15.17 23.43 -23.28
C HIS A 363 -13.90 23.12 -24.06
N LEU A 364 -14.03 23.09 -25.39
CA LEU A 364 -12.90 23.15 -26.30
C LEU A 364 -12.28 24.53 -26.14
N TRP A 365 -11.02 24.58 -25.72
CA TRP A 365 -10.21 25.76 -25.99
C TRP A 365 -9.96 25.80 -27.50
N PRO A 366 -10.26 26.92 -28.20
CA PRO A 366 -10.07 27.02 -29.64
C PRO A 366 -8.60 26.96 -30.06
#